data_AF-A0A3D9E236-F1
#
_entry.id   AF-A0A3D9E236-F1
#
_cell.length_a   1.000
_cell.length_b   1.000
_cell.length_c   1.000
_cell.angle_alpha   90.00
_cell.angle_beta   90.00
_cell.angle_gamma   90.00
#
_symmetry.space_group_name_H-M   'P 1'
#
loop_
_entity.id
_entity.type
_entity.pdbx_description
1 polymer ?
#
loop_
_entity_poly.entity_id
_entity_poly.type
_entity_poly.pdbx_seq_one_letter_code
_entity_poly.pdbx_strand_id
1 'polypeptide(L)'
;MSRRLAIVALAAALALALTVPTAAAAAWRATTSAPAFSLSTSALAAPVTTCTSKPAVLGVSSYAQISWSPVTDATSYTVTATNSANGANQVVATGVTATTIDVTGSVLTSLLSSVVRALLDDGSVVITVTAVTRNWTSPPSNGQPIVLSSVVGGLLGGVKCQS
;
A
#
# COMPACT_ATOMS: atom_id res chain seq x y z
N MET A 1 -63.25 68.49 -26.19
CA MET A 1 -62.33 67.34 -26.41
C MET A 1 -61.14 67.44 -25.44
N SER A 2 -61.42 67.47 -24.14
CA SER A 2 -60.47 68.00 -23.13
C SER A 2 -60.15 67.00 -22.01
N ARG A 3 -60.62 65.74 -22.15
CA ARG A 3 -60.42 64.66 -21.16
C ARG A 3 -59.38 63.61 -21.56
N ARG A 4 -58.96 63.57 -22.83
CA ARG A 4 -58.02 62.55 -23.33
C ARG A 4 -56.54 62.88 -23.07
N LEU A 5 -56.21 64.16 -22.90
CA LEU A 5 -54.82 64.60 -22.69
C LEU A 5 -54.35 64.43 -21.24
N ALA A 6 -55.24 64.56 -20.25
CA ALA A 6 -54.88 64.44 -18.83
C ALA A 6 -54.57 62.99 -18.39
N ILE A 7 -55.17 61.99 -19.05
CA ILE A 7 -54.99 60.57 -18.70
C ILE A 7 -53.64 60.04 -19.21
N VAL A 8 -53.16 60.55 -20.35
CA VAL A 8 -51.89 60.12 -20.95
C VAL A 8 -50.68 60.64 -20.15
N ALA A 9 -50.76 61.84 -19.59
CA ALA A 9 -49.67 62.42 -18.81
C ALA A 9 -49.47 61.70 -17.45
N LEU A 10 -50.55 61.28 -16.78
CA LEU A 10 -50.46 60.53 -15.52
C LEU A 10 -49.93 59.09 -15.73
N ALA A 11 -50.30 58.46 -16.85
CA ALA A 11 -49.84 57.11 -17.19
C ALA A 11 -48.34 57.09 -17.55
N ALA A 12 -47.83 58.13 -18.22
CA ALA A 12 -46.41 58.23 -18.55
C ALA A 12 -45.53 58.46 -17.30
N ALA A 13 -45.98 59.28 -16.35
CA ALA A 13 -45.23 59.52 -15.11
C ALA A 13 -45.18 58.29 -14.19
N LEU A 14 -46.26 57.49 -14.16
CA LEU A 14 -46.29 56.25 -13.36
C LEU A 14 -45.47 55.12 -14.00
N ALA A 15 -45.38 55.08 -15.34
CA ALA A 15 -44.57 54.09 -16.05
C ALA A 15 -43.05 54.32 -15.91
N LEU A 16 -42.59 55.57 -15.74
CA LEU A 16 -41.18 55.86 -15.49
C LEU A 16 -40.75 55.70 -14.02
N ALA A 17 -41.70 55.67 -13.08
CA ALA A 17 -41.40 55.39 -11.67
C ALA A 17 -41.13 53.89 -11.39
N LEU A 18 -41.47 53.01 -12.34
CA LEU A 18 -41.36 51.55 -12.21
C LEU A 18 -40.06 50.96 -12.79
N THR A 19 -39.20 51.77 -13.41
CA THR A 19 -37.95 51.30 -14.04
C THR A 19 -36.70 51.54 -13.20
N VAL A 20 -36.82 51.75 -11.89
CA VAL A 20 -35.66 51.79 -11.00
C VAL A 20 -35.50 50.42 -10.34
N PRO A 21 -34.59 49.56 -10.80
CA PRO A 21 -34.05 48.54 -9.92
C PRO A 21 -33.12 49.25 -8.92
N THR A 22 -33.68 49.73 -7.80
CA THR A 22 -32.91 49.87 -6.56
C THR A 22 -32.64 48.47 -6.04
N ALA A 23 -31.56 47.86 -6.50
CA ALA A 23 -30.97 46.73 -5.81
C ALA A 23 -29.46 46.96 -5.78
N ALA A 24 -29.01 47.61 -4.72
CA ALA A 24 -27.64 47.46 -4.24
C ALA A 24 -27.42 45.97 -3.91
N ALA A 25 -27.14 45.17 -4.92
CA ALA A 25 -26.67 43.81 -4.73
C ALA A 25 -25.21 43.92 -4.32
N ALA A 26 -24.98 43.88 -3.01
CA ALA A 26 -23.68 43.79 -2.38
C ALA A 26 -22.82 42.73 -3.11
N ALA A 27 -21.86 43.18 -3.91
CA ALA A 27 -20.86 42.35 -4.57
C ALA A 27 -19.76 41.95 -3.57
N TRP A 28 -20.14 41.24 -2.51
CA TRP A 28 -19.22 40.67 -1.54
C TRP A 28 -19.38 39.15 -1.49
N ARG A 29 -19.14 38.49 -2.62
CA ARG A 29 -18.80 37.06 -2.60
C ARG A 29 -17.31 36.95 -2.88
N ALA A 30 -16.52 37.16 -1.83
CA ALA A 30 -15.14 36.76 -1.82
C ALA A 30 -15.10 35.23 -1.68
N THR A 31 -15.00 34.51 -2.79
CA THR A 31 -14.71 33.08 -2.76
C THR A 31 -13.22 32.94 -2.47
N THR A 32 -12.83 32.91 -1.19
CA THR A 32 -11.45 32.57 -0.84
C THR A 32 -11.29 31.07 -1.07
N SER A 33 -10.50 30.68 -2.08
CA SER A 33 -10.08 29.29 -2.20
C SER A 33 -9.19 28.99 -1.02
N ALA A 34 -9.59 28.05 -0.17
CA ALA A 34 -8.72 27.56 0.89
C ALA A 34 -7.42 27.05 0.24
N PRO A 35 -6.24 27.39 0.78
CA PRO A 35 -5.00 26.81 0.30
C PRO A 35 -5.09 25.29 0.45
N ALA A 36 -5.03 24.58 -0.67
CA ALA A 36 -4.90 23.14 -0.66
C ALA A 36 -3.47 22.82 -0.23
N PHE A 37 -3.30 22.42 1.03
CA PHE A 37 -2.04 21.87 1.49
C PHE A 37 -1.94 20.45 0.94
N SER A 38 -0.92 20.20 0.12
CA SER A 38 -0.54 18.83 -0.22
C SER A 38 -0.07 18.15 1.06
N LEU A 39 -0.90 17.29 1.63
CA LEU A 39 -0.49 16.37 2.68
C LEU A 39 0.49 15.38 2.05
N SER A 40 1.79 15.69 2.14
CA SER A 40 2.83 14.69 1.93
C SER A 40 2.77 13.74 3.11
N THR A 41 1.96 12.68 3.00
CA THR A 41 2.08 11.54 3.91
C THR A 41 3.51 11.03 3.74
N SER A 42 4.34 11.17 4.77
CA SER A 42 5.63 10.49 4.80
C SER A 42 5.32 8.99 4.77
N ALA A 43 5.40 8.39 3.59
CA ALA A 43 5.11 7.00 3.35
C ALA A 43 6.46 6.28 3.20
N LEU A 44 6.66 5.23 3.98
CA LEU A 44 7.84 4.40 3.79
C LEU A 44 7.82 3.78 2.41
N ALA A 45 8.95 3.84 1.71
CA ALA A 45 9.13 3.12 0.46
C ALA A 45 9.01 1.61 0.69
N ALA A 46 8.45 0.91 -0.28
CA ALA A 46 8.45 -0.55 -0.26
C ALA A 46 9.90 -1.06 -0.35
N PRO A 47 10.34 -1.97 0.52
CA PRO A 47 11.68 -2.54 0.44
C PRO A 47 11.82 -3.37 -0.84
N VAL A 48 12.95 -3.26 -1.51
CA VAL A 48 13.28 -4.11 -2.65
C VAL A 48 14.05 -5.32 -2.14
N THR A 49 13.46 -6.50 -2.30
CA THR A 49 14.01 -7.79 -1.85
C THR A 49 14.67 -8.54 -3.00
N THR A 50 15.77 -9.21 -2.69
CA THR A 50 16.48 -10.16 -3.55
C THR A 50 16.61 -11.50 -2.84
N CYS A 51 16.45 -12.59 -3.58
CA CYS A 51 16.54 -13.95 -3.05
C CYS A 51 17.78 -14.64 -3.62
N THR A 52 18.63 -15.16 -2.72
CA THR A 52 19.81 -15.94 -3.08
C THR A 52 19.68 -17.35 -2.50
N SER A 53 19.68 -18.35 -3.38
CA SER A 53 19.70 -19.76 -2.97
C SER A 53 21.09 -20.12 -2.45
N LYS A 54 21.17 -20.64 -1.22
CA LYS A 54 22.40 -21.17 -0.64
C LYS A 54 22.34 -22.70 -0.62
N PRO A 55 23.28 -23.38 -1.30
CA PRO A 55 23.28 -24.83 -1.34
C PRO A 55 23.54 -25.42 0.04
N ALA A 56 23.07 -26.65 0.25
CA ALA A 56 23.39 -27.43 1.43
C ALA A 56 24.91 -27.66 1.51
N VAL A 57 25.51 -27.42 2.67
CA VAL A 57 26.94 -27.70 2.92
C VAL A 57 27.04 -28.49 4.21
N LEU A 58 27.69 -29.66 4.18
CA LEU A 58 28.08 -30.48 5.36
C LEU A 58 27.15 -30.36 6.59
N GLY A 59 25.96 -30.96 6.52
CA GLY A 59 25.03 -31.06 7.65
C GLY A 59 24.01 -29.92 7.77
N VAL A 60 24.08 -28.87 6.93
CA VAL A 60 23.00 -27.87 6.82
C VAL A 60 22.18 -28.09 5.55
N SER A 61 20.84 -28.10 5.68
CA SER A 61 19.91 -28.14 4.54
C SER A 61 20.07 -26.88 3.67
N SER A 62 19.73 -26.96 2.39
CA SER A 62 19.69 -25.76 1.54
C SER A 62 18.69 -24.74 2.09
N TYR A 63 19.02 -23.46 1.96
CA TYR A 63 18.19 -22.38 2.46
C TYR A 63 18.15 -21.21 1.47
N ALA A 64 17.08 -20.43 1.56
CA ALA A 64 16.88 -19.23 0.75
C ALA A 64 17.23 -18.03 1.62
N GLN A 65 18.26 -17.30 1.25
CA GLN A 65 18.63 -16.06 1.90
C GLN A 65 17.93 -14.91 1.19
N ILE A 66 17.10 -14.18 1.92
CA ILE A 66 16.40 -13.00 1.41
C ILE A 66 17.09 -11.77 1.99
N SER A 67 17.55 -10.89 1.12
CA SER A 67 18.16 -9.62 1.49
C SER A 67 17.36 -8.47 0.89
N TRP A 68 17.38 -7.32 1.53
CA TRP A 68 16.75 -6.10 1.02
C TRP A 68 17.62 -4.89 1.26
N SER A 69 17.39 -3.83 0.49
CA SER A 69 18.01 -2.54 0.77
C SER A 69 17.37 -1.88 2.00
N PRO A 70 18.15 -1.22 2.86
CA PRO A 70 17.60 -0.48 3.98
C PRO A 70 16.67 0.63 3.46
N VAL A 71 15.48 0.70 4.03
CA VAL A 71 14.49 1.75 3.75
C VAL A 71 14.79 2.93 4.67
N THR A 72 14.89 4.13 4.10
CA THR A 72 15.08 5.37 4.87
C THR A 72 13.95 5.52 5.90
N ASP A 73 14.31 5.95 7.11
CA ASP A 73 13.42 6.11 8.26
C ASP A 73 12.85 4.81 8.87
N ALA A 74 13.07 3.64 8.26
CA ALA A 74 12.63 2.35 8.82
C ALA A 74 13.41 1.98 10.09
N THR A 75 12.70 1.61 11.16
CA THR A 75 13.30 1.15 12.42
C THR A 75 13.40 -0.37 12.51
N SER A 76 12.51 -1.07 11.83
CA SER A 76 12.46 -2.53 11.83
C SER A 76 11.74 -3.04 10.58
N TYR A 77 11.83 -4.34 10.35
CA TYR A 77 11.17 -5.02 9.25
C TYR A 77 10.33 -6.19 9.77
N THR A 78 9.22 -6.43 9.09
CA THR A 78 8.37 -7.60 9.30
C THR A 78 8.39 -8.45 8.03
N VAL A 79 8.67 -9.73 8.22
CA VAL A 79 8.77 -10.72 7.14
C VAL A 79 7.56 -11.63 7.21
N THR A 80 6.82 -11.72 6.12
CA THR A 80 5.59 -12.52 6.01
C THR A 80 5.73 -13.52 4.88
N ALA A 81 5.47 -14.79 5.17
CA ALA A 81 5.35 -15.85 4.19
C ALA A 81 3.89 -15.98 3.76
N THR A 82 3.64 -15.96 2.46
CA THR A 82 2.30 -16.11 1.90
C THR A 82 2.27 -17.32 0.96
N ASN A 83 1.30 -18.19 1.16
CA ASN A 83 1.03 -19.30 0.27
C ASN A 83 0.38 -18.75 -1.02
N SER A 84 1.03 -18.97 -2.16
CA SER A 84 0.54 -18.50 -3.45
C SER A 84 -0.76 -19.19 -3.91
N ALA A 85 -0.98 -20.44 -3.48
CA ALA A 85 -2.10 -21.27 -3.92
C ALA A 85 -3.42 -20.95 -3.19
N ASN A 86 -3.38 -20.58 -1.90
CA ASN A 86 -4.59 -20.32 -1.10
C ASN A 86 -4.61 -18.94 -0.41
N GLY A 87 -3.57 -18.14 -0.56
CA GLY A 87 -3.45 -16.81 0.06
C GLY A 87 -3.19 -16.81 1.56
N ALA A 88 -3.00 -17.98 2.19
CA ALA A 88 -2.71 -18.07 3.62
C ALA A 88 -1.36 -17.40 3.92
N ASN A 89 -1.37 -16.41 4.81
CA ASN A 89 -0.18 -15.69 5.22
C ASN A 89 0.20 -16.02 6.66
N GLN A 90 1.50 -15.99 6.94
CA GLN A 90 2.02 -16.13 8.28
C GLN A 90 3.26 -15.27 8.47
N VAL A 91 3.32 -14.61 9.61
CA VAL A 91 4.47 -13.79 9.98
C VAL A 91 5.61 -14.69 10.42
N VAL A 92 6.73 -14.59 9.71
CA VAL A 92 7.94 -15.38 9.93
C VAL A 92 8.84 -14.72 10.96
N ALA A 93 8.98 -13.40 10.85
CA ALA A 93 9.79 -12.60 11.74
C ALA A 93 9.21 -11.19 11.88
N THR A 94 9.32 -10.62 13.07
CA THR A 94 8.95 -9.22 13.35
C THR A 94 10.10 -8.54 14.07
N GLY A 95 10.19 -7.21 13.95
CA GLY A 95 11.22 -6.46 14.65
C GLY A 95 12.63 -6.70 14.11
N VAL A 96 12.76 -7.19 12.87
CA VAL A 96 14.06 -7.49 12.26
C VAL A 96 14.76 -6.17 11.99
N THR A 97 15.93 -5.95 12.60
CA THR A 97 16.76 -4.76 12.34
C THR A 97 17.81 -5.02 11.26
N ALA A 98 18.14 -6.30 11.03
CA ALA A 98 18.96 -6.72 9.92
C ALA A 98 18.23 -6.53 8.57
N THR A 99 19.00 -6.41 7.50
CA THR A 99 18.48 -6.31 6.13
C THR A 99 18.54 -7.66 5.39
N THR A 100 18.63 -8.76 6.14
CA THR A 100 18.78 -10.12 5.64
C THR A 100 18.05 -11.10 6.56
N ILE A 101 17.42 -12.12 5.98
CA ILE A 101 16.84 -13.26 6.70
C ILE A 101 17.14 -14.55 5.97
N ASP A 102 17.52 -15.58 6.73
CA ASP A 102 17.71 -16.92 6.21
C ASP A 102 16.40 -17.70 6.42
N VAL A 103 15.75 -18.04 5.32
CA VAL A 103 14.57 -18.88 5.32
C VAL A 103 15.02 -20.32 5.14
N THR A 104 14.88 -21.13 6.18
CA THR A 104 15.19 -22.56 6.15
C THR A 104 13.91 -23.39 6.05
N GLY A 105 14.04 -24.66 5.66
CA GLY A 105 12.93 -25.62 5.74
C GLY A 105 12.34 -25.71 7.15
N SER A 106 13.17 -25.63 8.20
CA SER A 106 12.73 -25.65 9.59
C SER A 106 11.86 -24.45 9.97
N VAL A 107 12.21 -23.24 9.50
CA VAL A 107 11.39 -22.04 9.67
C VAL A 107 10.07 -22.18 8.93
N LEU A 108 10.04 -22.80 7.75
CA LEU A 108 8.79 -23.04 7.04
C LEU A 108 7.95 -24.13 7.71
N THR A 109 8.55 -25.17 8.28
CA THR A 109 7.82 -26.23 9.00
C THR A 109 7.22 -25.79 10.33
N SER A 110 7.76 -24.73 10.96
CA SER A 110 7.17 -24.13 12.15
C SER A 110 6.02 -23.18 11.83
N LEU A 111 5.94 -22.68 10.60
CA LEU A 111 4.75 -22.01 10.08
C LEU A 111 3.69 -23.09 9.87
N LEU A 112 2.45 -22.79 10.24
CA LEU A 112 1.37 -23.76 10.37
C LEU A 112 1.20 -24.63 9.12
N SER A 113 0.61 -25.81 9.29
CA SER A 113 0.49 -26.83 8.25
C SER A 113 -0.02 -26.32 6.90
N SER A 114 -0.74 -25.20 6.83
CA SER A 114 -1.21 -24.57 5.60
C SER A 114 -0.10 -24.01 4.69
N VAL A 115 0.98 -23.45 5.25
CA VAL A 115 2.13 -22.94 4.47
C VAL A 115 3.03 -24.10 4.04
N VAL A 116 3.20 -25.09 4.92
CA VAL A 116 3.96 -26.32 4.64
C VAL A 116 3.28 -27.19 3.59
N ARG A 117 1.94 -27.35 3.70
CA ARG A 117 1.14 -28.05 2.68
C ARG A 117 1.28 -27.38 1.32
N ALA A 118 1.36 -26.04 1.25
CA ALA A 118 1.64 -25.33 0.01
C ALA A 118 2.91 -25.87 -0.66
N LEU A 119 4.00 -25.87 0.10
CA LEU A 119 5.32 -26.27 -0.38
C LEU A 119 5.36 -27.74 -0.80
N LEU A 120 4.56 -28.58 -0.13
CA LEU A 120 4.43 -30.02 -0.43
C LEU A 120 3.53 -30.31 -1.64
N ASP A 121 2.52 -29.46 -1.91
CA ASP A 121 1.54 -29.62 -2.99
C ASP A 121 2.01 -28.92 -4.30
N ASP A 122 3.32 -28.81 -4.52
CA ASP A 122 3.95 -28.08 -5.64
C ASP A 122 3.69 -26.56 -5.64
N GLY A 123 3.14 -26.02 -4.54
CA GLY A 123 2.88 -24.60 -4.36
C GLY A 123 4.14 -23.82 -3.98
N SER A 124 4.22 -22.57 -4.44
CA SER A 124 5.25 -21.63 -4.04
C SER A 124 4.83 -20.81 -2.82
N VAL A 125 5.80 -20.47 -1.98
CA VAL A 125 5.61 -19.53 -0.88
C VAL A 125 6.27 -18.22 -1.27
N VAL A 126 5.53 -17.12 -1.21
CA VAL A 126 6.03 -15.79 -1.51
C VAL A 126 6.38 -15.12 -0.19
N ILE A 127 7.66 -14.80 -0.01
CA ILE A 127 8.12 -14.02 1.13
C ILE A 127 8.04 -12.54 0.79
N THR A 128 7.36 -11.79 1.63
CA THR A 128 7.25 -10.33 1.53
C THR A 128 7.85 -9.68 2.75
N VAL A 129 8.53 -8.56 2.54
CA VAL A 129 9.11 -7.75 3.61
C VAL A 129 8.38 -6.43 3.66
N THR A 130 8.02 -5.99 4.86
CA THR A 130 7.41 -4.68 5.11
C THR A 130 8.33 -3.92 6.07
N ALA A 131 8.63 -2.68 5.72
CA ALA A 131 9.38 -1.79 6.56
C ALA A 131 8.44 -1.12 7.56
N VAL A 132 8.85 -1.07 8.82
CA VAL A 132 8.04 -0.60 9.94
C VAL A 132 8.78 0.50 10.68
N THR A 133 8.03 1.54 11.01
CA THR A 133 8.40 2.60 11.95
C THR A 133 7.38 2.66 13.06
N ARG A 134 7.64 3.53 14.06
CA ARG A 134 6.70 3.73 15.17
C ARG A 134 5.27 4.04 14.72
N ASN A 135 5.10 4.76 13.61
CA ASN A 135 3.80 5.28 13.18
C ASN A 135 3.39 4.85 11.76
N TRP A 136 4.28 4.22 10.98
CA TRP A 136 4.06 3.94 9.56
C TRP A 136 4.58 2.56 9.16
N THR A 137 3.83 1.88 8.30
CA THR A 137 4.21 0.61 7.68
C THR A 137 4.26 0.81 6.17
N SER A 138 5.33 0.36 5.52
CA SER A 138 5.45 0.41 4.06
C SER A 138 4.51 -0.59 3.39
N PRO A 139 4.24 -0.42 2.09
CA PRO A 139 3.74 -1.51 1.26
C PRO A 139 4.71 -2.71 1.31
N PRO A 140 4.21 -3.94 1.04
CA PRO A 140 5.05 -5.12 0.96
C PRO A 140 6.06 -5.01 -0.19
N SER A 141 7.18 -5.70 -0.03
CA SER A 141 8.22 -5.82 -1.07
C SER A 141 7.70 -6.45 -2.35
N ASN A 142 8.55 -6.48 -3.38
CA ASN A 142 8.31 -7.15 -4.66
C ASN A 142 7.98 -8.65 -4.57
N GLY A 143 8.06 -9.27 -3.38
CA GLY A 143 7.74 -10.67 -3.14
C GLY A 143 8.81 -11.60 -3.70
N GLN A 144 9.31 -12.52 -2.89
CA GLN A 144 10.31 -13.51 -3.32
C GLN A 144 9.70 -14.91 -3.25
N PRO A 145 9.37 -15.53 -4.40
CA PRO A 145 8.88 -16.89 -4.42
C PRO A 145 10.01 -17.85 -4.04
N ILE A 146 9.72 -18.74 -3.10
CA ILE A 146 10.60 -19.83 -2.67
C ILE A 146 9.88 -21.16 -2.85
N VAL A 147 10.67 -22.18 -3.17
CA VAL A 147 10.23 -23.55 -3.42
C VAL A 147 11.13 -24.53 -2.66
N LEU A 148 10.64 -25.76 -2.47
CA LEU A 148 11.46 -26.84 -1.94
C LEU A 148 12.52 -27.23 -2.98
N SER A 149 13.76 -27.44 -2.52
CA SER A 149 14.88 -27.82 -3.38
C SER A 149 14.85 -29.29 -3.77
N SER A 150 14.23 -30.17 -2.96
CA SER A 150 14.02 -31.59 -3.26
C SER A 150 13.17 -32.24 -2.16
N VAL A 151 12.13 -32.99 -2.54
CA VAL A 151 11.35 -33.88 -1.65
C VAL A 151 11.99 -35.29 -1.58
N VAL A 152 13.04 -35.54 -2.38
CA VAL A 152 13.70 -36.84 -2.48
C VAL A 152 14.48 -37.14 -1.20
N GLY A 153 13.86 -37.93 -0.31
CA GLY A 153 14.56 -38.59 0.80
C GLY A 153 13.97 -38.41 2.20
N GLY A 154 12.89 -37.64 2.36
CA GLY A 154 12.16 -37.53 3.62
C GLY A 154 12.28 -36.16 4.26
N LEU A 155 11.18 -35.40 4.23
CA LEU A 155 10.76 -34.26 5.06
C LEU A 155 11.76 -33.12 5.42
N LEU A 156 13.03 -33.19 5.03
CA LEU A 156 14.11 -32.26 5.36
C LEU A 156 14.72 -31.63 4.09
N GLY A 157 13.96 -31.66 3.00
CA GLY A 157 14.29 -30.96 1.76
C GLY A 157 14.49 -29.49 2.05
N GLY A 158 15.71 -28.99 1.82
CA GLY A 158 16.00 -27.58 1.99
C GLY A 158 15.21 -26.70 1.01
N VAL A 159 15.27 -25.39 1.18
CA VAL A 159 14.48 -24.41 0.42
C VAL A 159 15.38 -23.60 -0.49
N LYS A 160 14.86 -23.18 -1.64
CA LYS A 160 15.57 -22.34 -2.62
C LYS A 160 14.66 -21.26 -3.17
N CYS A 161 15.28 -20.22 -3.71
CA CYS A 161 14.58 -19.22 -4.51
C CYS A 161 14.04 -19.86 -5.79
N GLN A 162 12.83 -19.47 -6.17
CA GLN A 162 12.25 -19.82 -7.45
C GLN A 162 12.81 -18.86 -8.50
N SER A 163 13.71 -19.36 -9.34
CA SER A 163 14.26 -18.66 -10.50
C SER A 163 13.26 -18.61 -11.65
#